data_AF-A0A532AHV7-F1
#
_entry.id   AF-A0A532AHV7-F1
#
_cell.length_a   1.000
_cell.length_b   1.000
_cell.length_c   1.000
_cell.angle_alpha   90.00
_cell.angle_beta   90.00
_cell.angle_gamma   90.00
#
_symmetry.space_group_name_H-M   'P 1'
#
loop_
_entity.id
_entity.type
_entity.pdbx_description
1 polymer ?
#
loop_
_entity_poly.entity_id
_entity_poly.type
_entity_poly.pdbx_seq_one_letter_code
_entity_poly.pdbx_strand_id
1 'polypeptide(L)' 'MKSDLTGVRPDLFIMSWTEQSGNFVVQVQDHENKVVHNYARLADGQLFCAQGIIRPVPAA' A
#
# COMPACT_ATOMS: atom_id res chain seq x y z
N MET A 1 13.03 -3.25 -8.94
CA MET A 1 12.55 -2.81 -7.61
C MET A 1 11.81 -3.99 -7.01
N LYS A 2 12.21 -4.43 -5.81
CA LYS A 2 11.61 -5.61 -5.19
C LYS A 2 10.43 -5.13 -4.33
N SER A 3 9.28 -5.75 -4.51
CA SER A 3 8.11 -5.58 -3.65
C SER A 3 7.76 -6.92 -3.04
N ASP A 4 7.23 -6.88 -1.83
CA ASP A 4 6.73 -8.04 -1.12
C ASP A 4 5.21 -7.88 -0.94
N LEU A 5 4.47 -8.95 -1.19
CA LEU A 5 3.01 -9.01 -1.05
C LEU A 5 2.66 -10.17 -0.12
N THR A 6 1.96 -9.86 0.97
CA THR A 6 1.50 -10.85 1.96
C THR A 6 -0.01 -10.82 2.03
N GLY A 7 -0.66 -11.96 1.80
CA GLY A 7 -2.08 -12.14 2.13
C GLY A 7 -2.25 -12.42 3.61
N VAL A 8 -3.10 -11.65 4.29
CA VAL A 8 -3.36 -11.79 5.74
C VAL A 8 -4.58 -12.65 6.00
N ARG A 9 -5.64 -12.41 5.24
CA ARG A 9 -6.90 -13.17 5.18
C ARG A 9 -7.51 -12.96 3.78
N PRO A 10 -8.58 -13.67 3.38
CA PRO A 10 -9.28 -13.37 2.12
C PRO A 10 -9.56 -11.86 2.01
N ASP A 11 -9.28 -11.31 0.83
CA ASP A 11 -9.48 -9.89 0.48
C ASP A 11 -8.68 -8.85 1.30
N LEU A 12 -7.75 -9.28 2.16
CA LEU A 12 -6.85 -8.37 2.90
C LEU A 12 -5.39 -8.66 2.60
N PHE A 13 -4.71 -7.66 2.03
CA PHE A 13 -3.32 -7.77 1.60
C PHE A 13 -2.47 -6.66 2.20
N ILE A 14 -1.21 -6.98 2.47
CA ILE A 14 -0.16 -6.01 2.82
C ILE A 14 0.90 -6.06 1.74
N MET A 15 1.19 -4.92 1.13
CA MET A 15 2.23 -4.75 0.13
C MET A 15 3.29 -3.78 0.65
N SER A 16 4.57 -4.10 0.49
CA SER A 16 5.66 -3.20 0.86
C SER A 16 6.73 -3.11 -0.23
N TRP A 17 7.32 -1.93 -0.37
CA TRP A 17 8.41 -1.69 -1.32
C TRP A 17 9.27 -0.50 -0.91
N THR A 18 10.50 -0.47 -1.41
CA THR A 18 11.39 0.69 -1.32
C THR A 18 11.53 1.32 -2.69
N GLU A 19 11.13 2.59 -2.80
CA GLU A 19 11.25 3.39 -4.01
C GLU A 19 12.70 3.79 -4.28
N GLN A 20 13.04 4.10 -5.53
CA GLN A 20 14.38 4.59 -5.88
C GLN A 20 14.73 5.91 -5.18
N SER A 21 13.72 6.72 -4.81
CA SER A 21 13.85 7.94 -4.02
C SER A 21 14.32 7.70 -2.58
N GLY A 22 14.32 6.45 -2.10
CA GLY A 22 14.61 6.09 -0.71
C GLY A 22 13.38 6.01 0.19
N ASN A 23 12.19 6.32 -0.33
CA ASN A 23 10.95 6.13 0.42
C ASN A 23 10.70 4.64 0.65
N PHE A 24 10.30 4.27 1.87
CA PHE A 24 9.81 2.94 2.18
C PHE A 24 8.31 3.00 2.41
N VAL A 25 7.55 2.21 1.66
CA VAL A 25 6.08 2.26 1.63
C VAL A 25 5.51 0.91 2.08
N VAL A 26 4.48 0.97 2.91
CA VAL A 26 3.62 -0.14 3.31
C VAL A 26 2.18 0.24 3.02
N GLN A 27 1.53 -0.57 2.20
CA GLN A 27 0.14 -0.40 1.83
C GLN A 27 -0.69 -1.59 2.33
N VAL A 28 -1.75 -1.29 3.07
CA VAL A 28 -2.77 -2.26 3.47
C VAL A 28 -3.98 -2.08 2.57
N GLN A 29 -4.37 -3.13 1.87
CA GLN A 29 -5.51 -3.13 0.94
C GLN A 29 -6.58 -4.07 1.46
N ASP A 30 -7.69 -3.51 1.94
CA ASP A 30 -8.89 -4.26 2.31
C ASP A 30 -9.91 -4.14 1.17
N HIS A 31 -9.99 -5.19 0.35
CA HIS A 31 -10.88 -5.28 -0.79
C HIS A 31 -12.31 -5.64 -0.40
N GLU A 32 -12.54 -6.16 0.80
CA GLU A 32 -13.89 -6.41 1.35
C GLU A 32 -14.54 -5.06 1.71
N ASN A 33 -13.85 -4.24 2.50
CA ASN A 33 -14.29 -2.93 2.95
C ASN A 33 -13.99 -1.79 1.97
N LYS A 34 -13.34 -2.09 0.83
CA LYS A 34 -12.96 -1.12 -0.21
C LYS A 34 -12.13 0.04 0.32
N VAL A 35 -11.20 -0.23 1.24
CA VAL A 35 -10.33 0.79 1.85
C VAL A 35 -8.87 0.45 1.63
N VAL A 36 -8.06 1.48 1.41
CA VAL A 36 -6.61 1.37 1.36
C VAL A 36 -6.00 2.30 2.40
N HIS A 37 -5.03 1.80 3.15
CA HIS A 37 -4.18 2.60 4.02
C HIS A 37 -2.76 2.56 3.48
N ASN A 38 -2.12 3.72 3.43
CA ASN A 38 -0.75 3.85 2.98
C ASN A 38 0.09 4.50 4.08
N TYR A 39 1.19 3.86 4.42
CA TYR A 39 2.18 4.33 5.38
C TYR A 39 3.52 4.39 4.68
N ALA A 40 4.11 5.58 4.58
CA ALA A 40 5.42 5.76 4.00
C ALA A 40 6.36 6.40 5.01
N ARG A 41 7.56 5.83 5.14
CA ARG A 41 8.71 6.54 5.67
C ARG A 41 9.41 7.19 4.49
N LEU A 42 9.36 8.51 4.43
CA LEU A 42 10.02 9.29 3.39
C LEU A 42 11.54 9.24 3.55
N ALA A 43 12.26 9.57 2.49
CA ALA A 43 13.72 9.55 2.48
C ALA A 43 14.37 10.47 3.54
N ASP A 44 13.68 11.53 3.95
CA ASP A 44 14.09 12.45 5.02
C ASP A 44 13.73 11.94 6.43
N GLY A 45 13.14 10.75 6.52
CA GLY A 45 12.71 10.12 7.77
C GLY A 45 11.31 10.53 8.23
N GLN A 46 10.64 11.47 7.56
CA GLN A 46 9.25 11.83 7.89
C GLN A 46 8.31 10.66 7.63
N LEU A 47 7.22 10.63 8.41
CA LEU A 47 6.13 9.69 8.20
C LEU A 47 5.01 10.36 7.42
N PHE A 48 4.57 9.72 6.35
CA PHE A 48 3.40 10.09 5.57
C PHE A 48 2.36 8.99 5.71
N CYS A 49 1.13 9.37 6.06
CA CYS A 49 0.00 8.47 6.18
C CYS A 49 -1.15 8.97 5.30
N ALA A 50 -1.74 8.08 4.51
CA ALA A 50 -2.90 8.38 3.71
C ALA A 50 -3.91 7.23 3.76
N GLN A 51 -5.19 7.58 3.60
CA GLN A 51 -6.28 6.62 3.44
C GLN A 51 -7.06 6.96 2.17
N GLY A 52 -7.55 5.93 1.49
CA GLY A 52 -8.38 6.09 0.30
C GLY A 52 -9.41 4.98 0.16
N ILE A 53 -10.25 5.12 -0.86
CA ILE A 53 -11.27 4.13 -1.24
C ILE A 53 -10.75 3.35 -2.45
N ILE A 54 -10.79 2.01 -2.36
CA ILE A 54 -10.48 1.14 -3.49
C ILE A 54 -11.69 1.10 -4.42
N ARG A 55 -11.47 1.44 -5.70
CA ARG A 55 -12.49 1.31 -6.75
C ARG A 55 -11.97 0.38 -7.83
N PRO A 56 -12.79 -0.59 -8.30
CA PRO A 56 -12.45 -1.38 -9.47
C PRO A 56 -12.22 -0.44 -10.67
N VAL A 57 -11.15 -0.67 -11.41
CA VAL A 57 -10.96 -0.04 -12.71
C VAL A 57 -11.54 -1.00 -13.76
N PRO A 58 -12.42 -0.54 -14.66
CA PRO A 58 -12.92 -1.38 -15.75
C PRO A 58 -11.75 -1.93 -16.57
N ALA A 59 -11.86 -3.19 -17.00
CA ALA A 59 -10.94 -3.73 -17.99
C ALA A 59 -11.11 -2.95 -19.31
N ALA A 60 -10.00 -2.59 -19.95
CA ALA A 60 -9.98 -1.93 -21.25
C ALA A 60 -10.33 -2.90 -22.39
#